data_AF-A0A919NQI9-F1
#
_entry.id   AF-A0A919NQI9-F1
#
_cell.length_a   1.000
_cell.length_b   1.000
_cell.length_c   1.000
_cell.angle_alpha   90.00
_cell.angle_beta   90.00
_cell.angle_gamma   90.00
#
_symmetry.space_group_name_H-M   'P 1'
#
loop_
_entity.id
_entity.type
_entity.pdbx_description
1 polymer ?
#
loop_
_entity_poly.entity_id
_entity_poly.type
_entity_poly.pdbx_seq_one_letter_code
_entity_poly.pdbx_strand_id
1 'polypeptide(L)'
;MTAVVENDDLQQRRIRVRQRELLLALEQWGPAYRNVAGDSLRYVFEIAAATEEEQAWLRQQKVPAGARSSDDVRELGRQANADASAAFLAGDYARARDLIDDARVYGALPDGEWARLHQFIDSKV
;
A
#
# COMPACT_ATOMS: atom_id res chain seq x y z
N MET A 1 -26.76 11.03 7.30
CA MET A 1 -25.43 11.66 7.29
C MET A 1 -24.29 10.64 7.41
N THR A 2 -24.55 9.33 7.44
CA THR A 2 -23.56 8.26 7.60
C THR A 2 -22.84 7.87 6.30
N ALA A 3 -23.56 7.74 5.19
CA ALA A 3 -22.99 7.33 3.90
C ALA A 3 -21.94 8.27 3.30
N VAL A 4 -21.93 9.56 3.69
CA VAL A 4 -20.91 10.53 3.25
C VAL A 4 -19.60 10.32 4.02
N VAL A 5 -19.68 10.08 5.33
CA VAL A 5 -18.53 9.88 6.21
C VAL A 5 -17.84 8.52 5.96
N GLU A 6 -18.62 7.48 5.67
CA GLU A 6 -18.10 6.16 5.27
C GLU A 6 -17.31 6.20 3.96
N ASN A 7 -17.79 7.00 2.98
CA ASN A 7 -17.10 7.20 1.72
C ASN A 7 -15.78 7.97 1.94
N ASP A 8 -15.78 8.95 2.84
CA ASP A 8 -14.58 9.73 3.17
C ASP A 8 -13.48 8.87 3.81
N ASP A 9 -13.78 7.94 4.74
CA ASP A 9 -12.74 7.07 5.34
C ASP A 9 -12.11 6.12 4.32
N LEU A 10 -12.92 5.48 3.47
CA LEU A 10 -12.40 4.57 2.45
C LEU A 10 -11.52 5.30 1.43
N GLN A 11 -11.88 6.54 1.05
CA GLN A 11 -11.02 7.37 0.21
C GLN A 11 -9.71 7.75 0.91
N GLN A 12 -9.76 8.12 2.19
CA GLN A 12 -8.55 8.41 2.97
C GLN A 12 -7.63 7.18 3.09
N ARG A 13 -8.21 5.98 3.29
CA ARG A 13 -7.45 4.72 3.29
C ARG A 13 -6.82 4.45 1.94
N ARG A 14 -7.56 4.64 0.84
CA ARG A 14 -7.04 4.49 -0.52
C ARG A 14 -5.84 5.42 -0.78
N ILE A 15 -5.89 6.67 -0.33
CA ILE A 15 -4.76 7.61 -0.42
C ILE A 15 -3.56 7.10 0.38
N ARG A 16 -3.76 6.64 1.63
CA ARG A 16 -2.68 6.10 2.47
C ARG A 16 -2.03 4.85 1.86
N VAL A 17 -2.86 3.92 1.36
CA VAL A 17 -2.39 2.73 0.64
C VAL A 17 -1.55 3.14 -0.56
N ARG A 18 -2.05 4.06 -1.39
CA ARG A 18 -1.33 4.53 -2.57
C ARG A 18 0.01 5.18 -2.23
N GLN A 19 0.07 6.02 -1.20
CA GLN A 19 1.34 6.60 -0.73
C GLN A 19 2.35 5.52 -0.31
N ARG A 20 1.88 4.46 0.36
CA ARG A 20 2.73 3.34 0.76
C ARG A 20 3.19 2.48 -0.41
N GLU A 21 2.34 2.28 -1.43
CA GLU A 21 2.74 1.63 -2.68
C GLU A 21 3.86 2.40 -3.39
N LEU A 22 3.75 3.74 -3.44
CA LEU A 22 4.77 4.61 -4.03
C LEU A 22 6.10 4.53 -3.26
N LEU A 23 6.04 4.55 -1.92
CA LEU A 23 7.24 4.37 -1.09
C LEU A 23 7.83 2.97 -1.25
N LEU A 24 7.00 1.94 -1.35
CA LEU A 24 7.46 0.58 -1.58
C LEU A 24 8.14 0.44 -2.96
N ALA A 25 7.63 1.11 -4.00
CA ALA A 25 8.30 1.19 -5.29
C ALA A 25 9.66 1.91 -5.18
N LEU A 26 9.73 3.00 -4.40
CA LEU A 26 10.98 3.68 -4.11
C LEU A 26 11.98 2.77 -3.38
N GLU A 27 11.51 1.95 -2.44
CA GLU A 27 12.31 0.97 -1.70
C GLU A 27 12.83 -0.18 -2.57
N GLN A 28 12.01 -0.70 -3.49
CA GLN A 28 12.41 -1.80 -4.37
C GLN A 28 13.38 -1.35 -5.47
N TRP A 29 13.10 -0.19 -6.07
CA TRP A 29 13.74 0.22 -7.33
C TRP A 29 14.71 1.37 -7.17
N GLY A 30 14.47 2.27 -6.21
CA GLY A 30 15.22 3.51 -6.05
C GLY A 30 16.73 3.31 -5.92
N PRO A 31 17.22 2.45 -5.01
CA PRO A 31 18.66 2.21 -4.84
C PRO A 31 19.34 1.66 -6.09
N ALA A 32 18.70 0.71 -6.79
CA ALA A 32 19.26 0.12 -8.00
C ALA A 32 19.41 1.16 -9.12
N TYR A 33 18.37 1.95 -9.40
CA TYR A 33 18.43 2.97 -10.44
C TYR A 33 19.32 4.16 -10.07
N ARG A 34 19.43 4.52 -8.79
CA ARG A 34 20.43 5.50 -8.33
C ARG A 34 21.84 5.04 -8.69
N ASN A 35 22.16 3.78 -8.40
CA ASN A 35 23.50 3.24 -8.61
C ASN A 35 23.85 3.05 -10.09
N VAL A 36 22.86 2.78 -10.95
CA VAL A 36 23.07 2.48 -12.38
C VAL A 36 22.91 3.71 -13.28
N ALA A 37 21.91 4.56 -13.03
CA ALA A 37 21.51 5.65 -13.92
C ALA A 37 21.73 7.05 -13.33
N GLY A 38 22.09 7.17 -12.04
CA GLY A 38 22.26 8.46 -11.36
C GLY A 38 20.95 9.19 -11.04
N ASP A 39 19.84 8.79 -11.66
CA ASP A 39 18.48 9.26 -11.36
C ASP A 39 17.54 8.08 -11.09
N SER A 40 17.12 7.96 -9.84
CA SER A 40 16.20 6.91 -9.39
C SER A 40 14.73 7.26 -9.55
N LEU A 41 14.38 8.56 -9.54
CA LEU A 41 12.99 8.97 -9.39
C LEU A 41 12.22 8.81 -10.69
N ARG A 42 12.84 9.10 -11.84
CA ARG A 42 12.19 8.91 -13.15
C ARG A 42 11.65 7.48 -13.33
N TYR A 43 12.48 6.48 -13.03
CA TYR A 43 12.08 5.08 -13.17
C TYR A 43 11.03 4.66 -12.15
N VAL A 44 11.10 5.16 -10.91
CA VAL A 44 10.06 4.90 -9.90
C VAL A 44 8.72 5.47 -10.35
N PHE A 45 8.70 6.65 -10.99
CA PHE A 45 7.46 7.24 -11.52
C PHE A 45 6.86 6.40 -12.64
N GLU A 46 7.69 5.94 -13.58
CA GLU A 46 7.27 5.09 -14.69
C GLU A 46 6.72 3.74 -14.18
N ILE A 47 7.46 3.08 -13.28
CA ILE A 47 7.07 1.77 -12.72
C ILE A 47 5.78 1.87 -11.91
N ALA A 48 5.63 2.91 -11.09
CA ALA A 48 4.45 3.09 -10.24
C ALA A 48 3.27 3.76 -10.95
N ALA A 49 3.44 4.14 -12.23
CA ALA A 49 2.51 4.98 -12.98
C ALA A 49 2.07 6.22 -12.17
N ALA A 50 3.04 6.94 -11.61
CA ALA A 50 2.79 8.02 -10.67
C ALA A 50 2.23 9.27 -11.37
N THR A 51 1.15 9.83 -10.82
CA THR A 51 0.58 11.12 -11.29
C THR A 51 1.52 12.29 -11.01
N GLU A 52 1.29 13.46 -11.62
CA GLU A 52 2.13 14.65 -11.37
C GLU A 52 2.19 15.05 -9.89
N GLU A 53 1.06 14.95 -9.18
CA GLU A 53 0.97 15.21 -7.75
C GLU A 53 1.79 14.19 -6.94
N GLU A 54 1.65 12.90 -7.26
CA GLU A 54 2.41 11.82 -6.62
C GLU A 54 3.91 11.95 -6.88
N GLN A 55 4.30 12.39 -8.08
CA GLN A 55 5.70 12.67 -8.40
C GLN A 55 6.23 13.86 -7.60
N ALA A 56 5.45 14.95 -7.46
CA ALA A 56 5.84 16.10 -6.66
C ALA A 56 6.01 15.71 -5.17
N TRP A 57 5.14 14.85 -4.66
CA TRP A 57 5.23 14.30 -3.31
C TRP A 57 6.43 13.35 -3.14
N LEU A 58 6.67 12.44 -4.09
CA LEU A 58 7.79 11.50 -4.06
C LEU A 58 9.16 12.20 -4.09
N ARG A 59 9.28 13.34 -4.77
CA ARG A 59 10.52 14.15 -4.78
C ARG A 59 10.92 14.65 -3.38
N GLN A 60 9.98 14.72 -2.45
CA GLN A 60 10.23 15.12 -1.05
C GLN A 60 10.69 13.94 -0.18
N GLN A 61 10.59 12.71 -0.70
CA GLN A 61 10.93 11.49 0.03
C GLN A 61 12.41 11.15 -0.10
N LYS A 62 12.96 10.55 0.96
CA LYS A 62 14.34 10.05 0.94
C LYS A 62 14.36 8.68 0.28
N VAL A 63 15.17 8.53 -0.78
CA VAL A 63 15.46 7.19 -1.31
C VAL A 63 16.22 6.40 -0.25
N PRO A 64 15.79 5.18 0.09
CA PRO A 64 16.50 4.30 1.00
C PRO A 64 17.92 3.99 0.54
N ALA A 65 18.78 3.59 1.48
CA ALA A 65 20.15 3.18 1.16
C ALA A 65 20.22 1.76 0.56
N GLY A 66 19.30 0.87 0.96
CA GLY A 66 19.23 -0.51 0.50
C GLY A 66 17.90 -0.81 -0.18
N ALA A 67 17.94 -1.71 -1.17
CA ALA A 67 16.74 -2.15 -1.87
C ALA A 67 16.02 -3.24 -1.07
N ARG A 68 14.69 -3.17 -0.99
CA ARG A 68 13.89 -4.31 -0.53
C ARG A 68 13.74 -5.32 -1.66
N SER A 69 13.95 -6.60 -1.38
CA SER A 69 13.83 -7.65 -2.41
C SER A 69 12.37 -7.97 -2.72
N SER A 70 12.09 -8.48 -3.93
CA SER A 70 10.75 -8.93 -4.30
C SER A 70 10.26 -10.10 -3.43
N ASP A 71 11.16 -10.94 -2.91
CA ASP A 71 10.80 -12.04 -2.02
C ASP A 71 10.38 -11.52 -0.63
N ASP A 72 11.06 -10.50 -0.10
CA ASP A 72 10.64 -9.83 1.14
C ASP A 72 9.24 -9.23 1.00
N VAL A 73 8.97 -8.56 -0.13
CA VAL A 73 7.67 -7.97 -0.41
C VAL A 73 6.58 -9.03 -0.50
N ARG A 74 6.85 -10.13 -1.19
CA ARG A 74 5.90 -11.24 -1.30
C ARG A 74 5.63 -11.88 0.06
N GLU A 75 6.64 -12.05 0.90
CA GLU A 75 6.48 -12.59 2.25
C GLU A 75 5.68 -11.66 3.15
N LEU A 76 5.99 -10.37 3.16
CA LEU A 76 5.22 -9.37 3.91
C LEU A 76 3.75 -9.35 3.48
N GLY A 77 3.47 -9.48 2.17
CA GLY A 77 2.11 -9.59 1.67
C GLY A 77 1.39 -10.85 2.14
N ARG A 78 2.05 -12.02 2.09
CA ARG A 78 1.49 -13.27 2.63
C ARG A 78 1.19 -13.17 4.11
N GLN A 79 2.12 -12.62 4.88
CA GLN A 79 2.00 -12.45 6.32
C GLN A 79 0.84 -11.50 6.66
N ALA A 80 0.76 -10.33 6.02
CA ALA A 80 -0.33 -9.39 6.22
C ALA A 80 -1.71 -10.02 5.92
N ASN A 81 -1.82 -10.80 4.84
CA ASN A 81 -3.06 -11.48 4.49
C ASN A 81 -3.45 -12.59 5.49
N ALA A 82 -2.47 -13.35 5.99
CA ALA A 82 -2.67 -14.36 7.02
C ALA A 82 -3.10 -13.72 8.34
N ASP A 83 -2.44 -12.64 8.76
CA ASP A 83 -2.77 -11.90 9.97
C ASP A 83 -4.15 -11.24 9.86
N ALA A 84 -4.50 -10.68 8.70
CA ALA A 84 -5.84 -10.14 8.46
C ALA A 84 -6.91 -11.21 8.66
N SER A 85 -6.69 -12.41 8.11
CA SER A 85 -7.59 -13.55 8.26
C SER A 85 -7.73 -13.98 9.73
N ALA A 86 -6.62 -14.01 10.48
CA ALA A 86 -6.63 -14.34 11.89
C ALA A 86 -7.40 -13.29 12.73
N ALA A 87 -7.18 -12.00 12.46
CA ALA A 87 -7.90 -10.91 13.11
C ALA A 87 -9.41 -10.97 12.81
N PHE A 88 -9.80 -11.26 11.57
CA PHE A 88 -11.19 -11.50 11.20
C PHE A 88 -11.84 -12.62 12.00
N LEU A 89 -11.16 -13.78 12.10
CA LEU A 89 -11.69 -14.93 12.84
C LEU A 89 -11.81 -14.65 14.34
N ALA A 90 -10.97 -13.77 14.88
CA ALA A 90 -11.05 -13.31 16.26
C ALA A 90 -12.12 -12.22 16.49
N GLY A 91 -12.77 -11.72 15.43
CA GLY A 91 -13.72 -10.60 15.51
C GLY A 91 -13.06 -9.23 15.70
N ASP A 92 -11.74 -9.13 15.55
CA ASP A 92 -10.99 -7.88 15.63
C ASP A 92 -11.02 -7.17 14.26
N TYR A 93 -12.19 -6.61 13.96
CA TYR A 93 -12.49 -5.96 12.68
C TYR A 93 -11.65 -4.70 12.44
N ALA A 94 -11.28 -3.96 13.48
CA ALA A 94 -10.42 -2.79 13.36
C ALA A 94 -9.01 -3.19 12.91
N ARG A 95 -8.42 -4.20 13.56
CA ARG A 95 -7.10 -4.72 13.18
C ARG A 95 -7.12 -5.40 11.81
N ALA A 96 -8.16 -6.17 11.51
CA ALA A 96 -8.34 -6.78 10.19
C ALA A 96 -8.33 -5.73 9.08
N ARG A 97 -8.99 -4.58 9.33
CA ARG A 97 -9.04 -3.46 8.39
C ARG A 97 -7.66 -2.92 8.05
N ASP A 98 -6.81 -2.73 9.04
CA ASP A 98 -5.45 -2.20 8.83
C ASP A 98 -4.54 -3.23 8.13
N LEU A 99 -4.67 -4.52 8.47
CA LEU A 99 -3.90 -5.59 7.84
C LEU A 99 -4.29 -5.84 6.38
N ILE A 100 -5.55 -5.58 6.01
CA ILE A 100 -6.01 -5.57 4.62
C ILE A 100 -5.37 -4.46 3.81
N ASP A 101 -5.18 -3.27 4.40
CA ASP A 101 -4.44 -2.17 3.77
C ASP A 101 -2.97 -2.58 3.55
N ASP A 102 -2.33 -3.23 4.53
CA ASP A 102 -0.98 -3.77 4.39
C ASP A 102 -0.89 -4.82 3.27
N ALA A 103 -1.81 -5.79 3.24
CA ALA A 103 -1.86 -6.81 2.20
C ALA A 103 -2.04 -6.20 0.80
N ARG A 104 -2.84 -5.12 0.69
CA ARG A 104 -3.01 -4.37 -0.56
C ARG A 104 -1.73 -3.68 -1.00
N VAL A 105 -1.01 -3.02 -0.09
CA VAL A 105 0.27 -2.36 -0.37
C VAL A 105 1.31 -3.34 -0.91
N TYR A 106 1.39 -4.54 -0.34
CA TYR A 106 2.33 -5.57 -0.77
C TYR A 106 1.85 -6.40 -1.98
N GLY A 107 0.70 -6.06 -2.57
CA GLY A 107 0.16 -6.73 -3.76
C GLY A 107 -0.42 -8.13 -3.50
N ALA A 108 -0.65 -8.50 -2.24
CA ALA A 108 -1.30 -9.76 -1.88
C ALA A 108 -2.83 -9.70 -2.03
N LEU A 109 -3.39 -8.49 -2.17
CA LEU A 109 -4.83 -8.28 -2.27
C LEU A 109 -5.17 -7.35 -3.44
N PRO A 110 -6.02 -7.77 -4.41
CA PRO A 110 -6.48 -6.92 -5.49
C PRO A 110 -7.42 -5.79 -5.02
N ASP A 111 -7.48 -4.67 -5.76
CA ASP A 111 -8.29 -3.50 -5.39
C ASP A 111 -9.78 -3.80 -5.18
N GLY A 112 -10.38 -4.59 -6.08
CA GLY A 112 -11.79 -4.97 -5.97
C GLY A 112 -12.09 -5.92 -4.81
N GLU A 113 -11.10 -6.66 -4.32
CA GLU A 113 -11.24 -7.48 -3.11
C GLU A 113 -11.05 -6.64 -1.85
N TRP A 114 -10.03 -5.78 -1.85
CA TRP A 114 -9.79 -4.78 -0.81
C TRP A 114 -11.04 -3.94 -0.51
N ALA A 115 -11.67 -3.36 -1.54
CA ALA A 115 -12.87 -2.55 -1.35
C ALA A 115 -14.06 -3.35 -0.76
N ARG A 116 -14.26 -4.60 -1.22
CA ARG A 116 -15.33 -5.47 -0.69
C ARG A 116 -15.09 -5.89 0.76
N LEU A 117 -13.83 -6.12 1.13
CA LEU A 117 -13.48 -6.46 2.51
C LEU A 117 -13.71 -5.27 3.45
N HIS A 118 -13.36 -4.05 3.05
CA HIS A 118 -13.70 -2.85 3.84
C HIS A 118 -15.21 -2.70 4.02
N GLN A 119 -16.00 -2.82 2.94
CA GLN A 119 -17.47 -2.78 3.02
C GLN A 119 -18.04 -3.86 3.96
N PHE A 120 -17.46 -5.07 3.92
CA PHE A 120 -17.86 -6.12 4.84
C PHE A 120 -17.53 -5.74 6.29
N ILE A 121 -16.31 -5.26 6.57
CA ILE A 121 -15.92 -4.82 7.92
C ILE A 121 -16.85 -3.70 8.41
N ASP A 122 -17.15 -2.70 7.58
CA ASP A 122 -18.09 -1.62 7.92
C ASP A 122 -19.48 -2.15 8.31
N SER A 123 -19.92 -3.27 7.74
CA SER A 123 -21.19 -3.91 8.13
C SER A 123 -21.15 -4.62 9.50
N LYS A 124 -19.98 -4.70 10.15
CA LYS A 124 -19.75 -5.41 11.42
C LYS A 124 -19.43 -4.50 12.60
N VAL A 125 -19.14 -3.22 12.36
CA VAL A 125 -18.80 -2.21 13.38
C VAL A 125 -19.85 -1.13 13.42
#